data_AF-W1Y273-F1
#
_entry.id   AF-W1Y273-F1
#
_cell.length_a   1.000
_cell.length_b   1.000
_cell.length_c   1.000
_cell.angle_alpha   90.00
_cell.angle_beta   90.00
_cell.angle_gamma   90.00
#
_symmetry.space_group_name_H-M   'P 1'
#
loop_
_entity.id
_entity.type
_entity.pdbx_description
1 polymer ?
#
loop_
_entity_poly.entity_id
_entity_poly.type
_entity_poly.pdbx_seq_one_letter_code
_entity_poly.pdbx_strand_id
1 'polypeptide(L)' 'MTTFHSLTVAKVEPETRDAVTITFAVPQPLQEAYRFRPGQHLTLKASLNGEELRRCYSICR' A
#
# COMPACT_ATOMS: atom_id res chain seq x y z
N MET A 1 15.81 9.58 4.04
CA MET A 1 15.62 8.84 2.77
C MET A 1 14.31 8.07 2.88
N THR A 2 13.42 8.18 1.90
CA THR A 2 12.19 7.38 1.84
C THR A 2 12.50 6.03 1.19
N THR A 3 12.32 4.94 1.93
CA THR A 3 12.53 3.57 1.44
C THR A 3 11.24 3.05 0.83
N PHE A 4 11.32 2.44 -0.35
CA PHE A 4 10.20 1.73 -0.96
C PHE A 4 10.44 0.22 -0.87
N HIS A 5 9.41 -0.53 -0.50
CA HIS A 5 9.42 -1.99 -0.52
C HIS A 5 8.40 -2.46 -1.57
N SER A 6 8.82 -3.39 -2.43
CA SER A 6 7.87 -4.09 -3.30
C SER A 6 7.11 -5.12 -2.48
N LEU A 7 5.78 -4.94 -2.39
CA LEU A 7 4.88 -5.88 -1.74
C LEU A 7 3.96 -6.51 -2.77
N THR A 8 3.59 -7.77 -2.54
CA THR A 8 2.63 -8.47 -3.39
C THR A 8 1.21 -8.09 -2.96
N VAL A 9 0.32 -7.84 -3.92
CA VAL A 9 -1.11 -7.69 -3.64
C VAL A 9 -1.66 -9.07 -3.27
N ALA A 10 -2.03 -9.25 -2.00
CA ALA A 10 -2.60 -10.48 -1.49
C ALA A 10 -4.09 -10.59 -1.82
N LYS A 11 -4.81 -9.46 -1.80
CA LYS A 11 -6.25 -9.43 -2.02
C LYS A 11 -6.70 -8.06 -2.51
N VAL A 12 -7.74 -8.05 -3.34
CA VAL A 12 -8.48 -6.86 -3.75
C VAL A 12 -9.95 -7.13 -3.51
N GLU A 13 -10.60 -6.28 -2.73
CA GLU A 13 -11.99 -6.44 -2.28
C GLU A 13 -12.82 -5.23 -2.70
N PRO A 14 -13.95 -5.41 -3.38
CA PRO A 14 -14.90 -4.31 -3.60
C PRO A 14 -15.49 -3.84 -2.27
N GLU A 15 -15.46 -2.53 -2.03
CA GLU A 15 -16.09 -1.90 -0.86
C GLU A 15 -17.37 -1.16 -1.26
N THR A 16 -17.28 -0.39 -2.35
CA THR A 16 -18.41 0.34 -2.92
C THR A 16 -18.36 0.25 -4.44
N ARG A 17 -19.33 0.88 -5.12
CA ARG A 17 -19.35 0.98 -6.58
C ARG A 17 -18.02 1.49 -7.16
N ASP A 18 -17.39 2.44 -6.47
CA ASP A 18 -16.22 3.17 -6.97
C ASP A 18 -14.98 2.98 -6.08
N ALA A 19 -15.02 2.05 -5.12
CA ALA A 19 -13.92 1.84 -4.18
C ALA A 19 -13.60 0.36 -3.95
N VAL A 20 -12.31 0.09 -3.79
CA VAL A 20 -11.79 -1.23 -3.41
C VAL A 20 -10.82 -1.09 -2.24
N THR A 21 -10.78 -2.12 -1.39
CA THR A 21 -9.72 -2.33 -0.40
C THR A 21 -8.64 -3.23 -1.00
N ILE A 22 -7.38 -2.81 -0.89
CA ILE A 22 -6.23 -3.59 -1.36
C ILE A 22 -5.43 -4.05 -0.13
N THR A 23 -5.24 -5.36 -0.01
CA THR A 23 -4.40 -5.96 1.03
C THR A 23 -3.07 -6.36 0.43
N PHE A 24 -1.97 -5.96 1.06
CA PHE A 24 -0.61 -6.35 0.69
C PHE A 24 -0.09 -7.47 1.59
N ALA A 25 0.61 -8.44 1.02
CA ALA A 25 1.36 -9.44 1.77
C ALA A 25 2.66 -8.80 2.30
N VAL A 26 2.74 -8.63 3.62
CA VAL A 26 3.96 -8.14 4.28
C VAL A 26 4.84 -9.35 4.65
N PRO A 27 6.02 -9.50 4.03
CA PRO A 27 6.93 -10.60 4.36
C PRO A 27 7.47 -10.45 5.80
N GLN A 28 7.85 -11.57 6.42
CA GLN A 28 8.28 -11.61 7.83
C GLN A 28 9.33 -10.54 8.21
N PRO A 29 10.38 -10.27 7.40
CA PRO A 29 11.39 -9.26 7.74
C PRO A 29 10.85 -7.82 7.78
N LEU A 30 9.70 -7.56 7.15
CA LEU A 30 9.11 -6.23 7.07
C LEU A 30 7.97 -6.02 8.07
N GLN A 31 7.55 -7.05 8.83
CA GLN A 31 6.38 -6.94 9.72
C GLN A 31 6.50 -5.76 10.69
N GLU A 32 7.64 -5.58 11.34
CA GLU A 32 7.84 -4.48 12.30
C GLU A 32 7.76 -3.10 11.63
N ALA A 33 8.27 -2.96 10.40
CA ALA A 33 8.22 -1.70 9.65
C ALA A 33 6.79 -1.30 9.24
N TYR A 34 5.88 -2.28 9.12
CA TYR A 34 4.48 -2.08 8.74
C TYR A 34 3.51 -2.16 9.93
N ARG A 35 4.00 -2.18 11.18
CA ARG A 35 3.17 -1.98 12.38
C ARG A 35 2.78 -0.51 12.49
N PHE A 36 1.73 -0.13 11.77
CA PHE A 36 1.26 1.24 11.73
C PHE A 36 0.52 1.66 13.01
N ARG A 37 0.41 2.97 13.20
CA ARG A 37 -0.41 3.63 14.21
C ARG A 37 -1.51 4.45 13.52
N PRO A 38 -2.68 4.61 14.15
CA PRO A 38 -3.75 5.44 13.60
C PRO A 38 -3.27 6.84 13.21
N GLY A 39 -3.73 7.32 12.06
CA GLY A 39 -3.32 8.61 11.48
C GLY A 39 -2.10 8.53 10.55
N GLN A 40 -1.43 7.38 10.45
CA GLN A 40 -0.35 7.17 9.46
C GLN A 40 -0.91 6.83 8.06
N HIS A 41 -0.09 7.13 7.05
CA HIS A 41 -0.38 6.91 5.64
C HIS A 41 0.87 6.40 4.93
N LEU A 42 0.68 5.75 3.77
CA LEU A 42 1.74 5.22 2.94
C LEU A 42 1.73 5.89 1.57
N THR A 43 2.92 6.05 0.99
CA THR A 43 3.06 6.41 -0.42
C THR A 43 3.21 5.15 -1.24
N LEU A 44 2.24 4.87 -2.11
CA LEU A 44 2.38 3.85 -3.13
C LEU A 44 3.07 4.43 -4.35
N LYS A 45 3.94 3.61 -4.95
CA LYS A 45 4.69 3.91 -6.16
C LYS A 45 4.34 2.88 -7.21
N ALA A 46 3.94 3.33 -8.39
CA ALA A 46 3.59 2.45 -9.50
C ALA A 46 4.16 3.01 -10.81
N SER A 47 4.58 2.11 -11.70
CA SER A 47 4.94 2.46 -13.07
C SER A 47 3.72 2.21 -13.97
N LEU A 48 3.19 3.26 -14.59
CA LEU A 48 2.01 3.23 -15.45
C LEU A 48 2.31 3.99 -16.73
N ASN A 49 2.14 3.36 -17.90
CA ASN A 49 2.40 3.95 -19.21
C ASN A 49 3.81 4.56 -19.37
N GLY A 50 4.82 3.97 -18.72
CA GLY A 50 6.20 4.48 -18.75
C GLY A 50 6.48 5.61 -17.76
N GLU A 51 5.48 6.07 -17.00
CA GLU A 51 5.64 7.11 -15.97
C GLU A 51 5.62 6.51 -14.57
N GLU A 52 6.42 7.08 -13.66
CA GLU A 52 6.38 6.74 -12.24
C GLU A 52 5.35 7.63 -11.53
N LEU A 53 4.28 7.02 -11.04
CA LEU A 53 3.27 7.69 -10.24
C LEU A 53 3.46 7.38 -8.76
N ARG A 54 3.31 8.42 -7.94
CA ARG A 54 3.32 8.33 -6.48
C ARG A 54 2.04 8.91 -5.92
N ARG A 55 1.36 8.16 -5.07
CA ARG A 55 0.09 8.58 -4.45
C ARG A 55 0.08 8.17 -2.98
N CYS A 56 -0.46 9.06 -2.15
CA CYS A 56 -0.61 8.85 -0.73
C CYS A 56 -1.95 8.17 -0.44
N TYR A 57 -1.95 7.13 0.38
CA TYR A 57 -3.13 6.40 0.81
C TYR A 57 -3.13 6.23 2.33
N SER A 58 -4.29 6.45 2.93
CA SER A 58 -4.52 6.14 4.35
C SER A 58 -4.55 4.64 4.57
N ILE A 59 -3.97 4.18 5.68
CA ILE A 59 -4.09 2.79 6.10
C ILE A 59 -5.46 2.64 6.77
N CYS A 60 -6.32 1.80 6.20
CA CYS A 60 -7.72 1.65 6.62
C CYS A 60 -7.95 0.47 7.57
N ARG A 61 -6.95 -0.37 7.82
CA ARG A 61 -7.09 -1.60 8.60
C ARG A 61 -5.81 -1.97 9.34
#